data_AF-A0A2S5G8P4-F1
#
_entry.id   AF-A0A2S5G8P4-F1
#
_cell.length_a   1.000
_cell.length_b   1.000
_cell.length_c   1.000
_cell.angle_alpha   90.00
_cell.angle_beta   90.00
_cell.angle_gamma   90.00
#
_symmetry.space_group_name_H-M   'P 1'
#
loop_
_entity.id
_entity.type
_entity.pdbx_description
1 polymer ?
#
loop_
_entity_poly.entity_id
_entity_poly.type
_entity_poly.pdbx_seq_one_letter_code
_entity_poly.pdbx_strand_id
1 'polypeptide(L)'
;MGVYQPMYLFFYLLVLGLLYIPVFAGAFMRFKFTFIGIILAAISLAGYVIVALYMTGAGYYSDGGYHEDGYSSVLFNLGLMELILLAYPYIFLGLAVILGKKGERV
;
A
#
# COMPACT_ATOMS: atom_id res chain seq x y z
N MET A 1 4.89 18.66 22.21
CA MET A 1 6.02 18.60 21.25
C MET A 1 5.52 17.85 20.03
N GLY A 2 5.31 18.54 18.90
CA GLY A 2 4.92 17.88 17.66
C GLY A 2 6.09 17.03 17.16
N VAL A 3 5.85 15.73 16.97
CA VAL A 3 6.82 14.85 16.31
C VAL A 3 6.80 15.23 14.83
N TYR A 4 7.84 15.92 14.38
CA TYR A 4 7.99 16.31 12.98
C TYR A 4 8.03 15.05 12.12
N GLN A 5 6.98 14.82 11.32
CA GLN A 5 7.01 13.77 10.31
C GLN A 5 7.76 14.30 9.09
N PRO A 6 8.86 13.65 8.70
CA PRO A 6 9.69 14.16 7.62
C PRO A 6 9.03 13.96 6.26
N MET A 7 9.08 14.99 5.42
CA MET A 7 8.52 14.98 4.05
C MET A 7 9.01 13.81 3.18
N TYR A 8 10.19 13.25 3.43
CA TYR A 8 10.67 12.09 2.69
C TYR A 8 9.76 10.86 2.86
N LEU A 9 9.03 10.74 3.98
CA LEU A 9 8.13 9.61 4.24
C LEU A 9 6.93 9.65 3.29
N PHE A 10 6.38 10.85 3.03
CA PHE A 10 5.31 11.06 2.07
C PHE A 10 5.71 10.60 0.66
N PHE A 11 6.86 11.09 0.16
CA PHE A 11 7.34 10.69 -1.17
C PHE A 11 7.64 9.19 -1.24
N TYR A 12 8.21 8.62 -0.17
CA TYR A 12 8.46 7.20 -0.08
C TYR A 12 7.18 6.36 -0.18
N LEU A 13 6.12 6.74 0.54
CA LEU A 13 4.81 6.08 0.48
C LEU A 13 4.16 6.20 -0.89
N LEU A 14 4.25 7.37 -1.52
CA LEU A 14 3.71 7.60 -2.86
C LEU A 14 4.43 6.73 -3.90
N VAL A 15 5.76 6.69 -3.85
CA VAL A 15 6.56 5.84 -4.73
C VAL A 15 6.22 4.36 -4.50
N LEU A 16 6.13 3.90 -3.26
CA LEU A 16 5.72 2.53 -2.95
C LEU A 16 4.29 2.23 -3.41
N GLY A 17 3.35 3.15 -3.27
CA GLY A 17 1.99 2.96 -3.76
C GLY A 17 1.97 2.74 -5.27
N LEU A 18 2.65 3.63 -6.01
CA LEU A 18 2.72 3.54 -7.47
C LEU A 18 3.48 2.30 -7.95
N LEU A 19 4.54 1.89 -7.25
CA LEU A 19 5.36 0.73 -7.60
C LEU A 19 4.59 -0.59 -7.46
N TYR A 20 3.52 -0.62 -6.66
CA TYR A 20 2.71 -1.81 -6.49
C TYR A 20 2.06 -2.25 -7.81
N ILE A 21 1.58 -1.29 -8.61
CA ILE A 21 0.87 -1.55 -9.87
C ILE A 21 1.74 -2.36 -10.86
N PRO A 22 2.96 -1.92 -11.25
CA PRO A 22 3.80 -2.70 -12.15
C PRO A 22 4.27 -4.02 -11.54
N VAL A 23 4.48 -4.11 -10.21
CA VAL A 23 4.85 -5.37 -9.55
C VAL A 23 3.71 -6.38 -9.61
N PHE A 24 2.48 -5.96 -9.32
CA PHE A 24 1.28 -6.79 -9.43
C PHE A 24 1.06 -7.25 -10.86
N ALA A 25 1.10 -6.34 -11.84
CA ALA A 25 0.98 -6.68 -13.25
C ALA A 25 2.07 -7.65 -13.70
N GLY A 26 3.33 -7.40 -13.32
CA GLY A 26 4.48 -8.26 -13.61
C GLY A 26 4.29 -9.68 -13.07
N ALA A 27 3.74 -9.83 -11.86
CA ALA A 27 3.46 -11.14 -11.28
C ALA A 27 2.45 -11.94 -12.13
N PHE A 28 1.39 -11.31 -12.64
CA PHE A 28 0.38 -11.97 -13.49
C PHE A 28 0.84 -12.22 -14.93
N MET A 29 1.72 -11.35 -15.46
CA MET A 29 2.34 -11.58 -16.76
C MET A 29 3.31 -12.76 -16.70
N ARG A 30 4.11 -12.87 -15.63
CA ARG A 30 5.20 -13.85 -15.52
C ARG A 30 4.79 -15.19 -14.92
N PHE A 31 3.74 -15.26 -14.10
CA PHE A 31 3.40 -16.49 -13.38
C PHE A 31 2.00 -17.02 -13.71
N LYS A 32 1.85 -18.36 -13.75
CA LYS A 32 0.55 -19.02 -13.69
C LYS A 32 0.24 -19.33 -12.25
N PHE A 33 -0.85 -18.79 -11.72
CA PHE A 33 -1.28 -19.04 -10.35
C PHE A 33 -2.24 -20.24 -10.25
N THR A 34 -2.16 -20.95 -9.14
CA THR A 34 -3.18 -21.90 -8.66
C THR A 34 -4.37 -21.14 -8.05
N PHE A 35 -5.44 -21.85 -7.70
CA PHE A 35 -6.60 -21.25 -7.04
C PHE A 35 -6.23 -20.51 -5.74
N ILE A 36 -5.36 -21.10 -4.91
CA ILE A 36 -4.85 -20.46 -3.69
C ILE A 36 -4.04 -19.20 -4.01
N GLY A 37 -3.19 -19.25 -5.05
CA GLY A 37 -2.44 -18.08 -5.52
C GLY A 37 -3.35 -16.94 -5.99
N ILE A 38 -4.44 -17.27 -6.68
CA ILE A 38 -5.44 -16.29 -7.13
C ILE A 38 -6.13 -15.65 -5.94
N ILE A 39 -6.53 -16.42 -4.91
CA ILE A 39 -7.12 -15.87 -3.68
C ILE A 39 -6.16 -14.92 -2.99
N LEU A 40 -4.90 -15.32 -2.79
CA LEU A 40 -3.89 -14.47 -2.16
C LEU A 40 -3.63 -13.19 -2.97
N ALA A 41 -3.56 -13.29 -4.29
CA ALA A 41 -3.41 -12.13 -5.17
C ALA A 41 -4.64 -11.20 -5.10
N ALA A 42 -5.85 -11.77 -5.01
CA ALA A 42 -7.08 -10.98 -4.85
C ALA A 42 -7.12 -10.26 -3.49
N ILE A 43 -6.73 -10.92 -2.39
CA ILE A 43 -6.60 -10.29 -1.06
C ILE A 43 -5.56 -9.16 -1.10
N SER A 44 -4.43 -9.41 -1.75
CA SER A 44 -3.38 -8.42 -1.99
C SER A 44 -3.93 -7.18 -2.71
N LEU A 45 -4.67 -7.36 -3.81
CA LEU A 45 -5.24 -6.25 -4.58
C LEU A 45 -6.33 -5.51 -3.79
N ALA A 46 -7.21 -6.25 -3.10
CA ALA A 46 -8.24 -5.66 -2.25
C ALA A 46 -7.61 -4.82 -1.14
N GLY A 47 -6.56 -5.33 -0.48
CA GLY A 47 -5.79 -4.59 0.51
C GLY A 47 -5.19 -3.32 -0.06
N TYR A 48 -4.58 -3.37 -1.25
CA TYR A 48 -4.02 -2.19 -1.91
C TYR A 48 -5.07 -1.12 -2.16
N VAL A 49 -6.25 -1.50 -2.66
CA VAL A 49 -7.35 -0.57 -2.91
C VAL A 49 -7.88 0.03 -1.60
N ILE A 50 -8.05 -0.77 -0.55
CA ILE A 50 -8.49 -0.28 0.78
C ILE A 50 -7.50 0.75 1.33
N VAL A 51 -6.20 0.48 1.23
CA VAL A 51 -5.16 1.41 1.69
C VAL A 51 -5.15 2.68 0.84
N ALA A 52 -5.27 2.57 -0.48
CA ALA A 52 -5.37 3.73 -1.37
C ALA A 52 -6.58 4.60 -1.01
N LEU A 53 -7.76 4.00 -0.79
CA LEU A 53 -8.96 4.70 -0.35
C LEU A 53 -8.78 5.38 1.01
N TYR A 54 -8.12 4.71 1.96
CA TYR A 54 -7.79 5.28 3.27
C TYR A 54 -6.91 6.51 3.14
N MET A 55 -5.85 6.42 2.33
CA MET A 55 -4.91 7.52 2.04
C MET A 55 -5.58 8.70 1.32
N THR A 56 -6.50 8.44 0.37
CA THR A 56 -7.15 9.50 -0.42
C THR A 56 -8.39 10.12 0.21
N GLY A 57 -9.03 9.43 1.18
CA GLY A 57 -10.34 9.81 1.70
C GLY A 57 -10.45 9.98 3.22
N ALA A 58 -9.78 9.15 4.01
CA ALA A 58 -10.02 9.05 5.46
C ALA A 58 -8.85 9.54 6.33
N GLY A 59 -7.62 9.57 5.82
CA GLY A 59 -6.47 10.13 6.53
C GLY A 59 -6.68 11.59 6.93
N TYR A 60 -7.43 12.36 6.14
CA TYR A 60 -7.78 13.76 6.43
C TYR A 60 -8.58 13.94 7.74
N TYR A 61 -9.34 12.92 8.17
CA TYR A 61 -10.25 13.01 9.32
C TYR A 61 -9.76 12.29 10.58
N SER A 62 -8.80 11.36 10.48
CA SER A 62 -8.32 10.59 11.63
C SER A 62 -7.17 11.23 12.40
N ASP A 63 -6.35 12.04 11.74
CA ASP A 63 -5.21 12.76 12.36
C ASP A 63 -5.44 14.29 12.41
N GLY A 64 -6.62 14.74 11.98
CA GLY A 64 -7.09 16.13 12.09
C GLY A 64 -7.51 16.49 13.51
N GLY A 65 -6.62 16.31 14.47
CA GLY A 65 -6.73 16.97 15.76
C GLY A 65 -6.59 18.48 15.54
N TYR A 66 -7.62 19.23 15.92
CA TYR A 66 -7.65 20.69 15.97
C TYR A 66 -6.35 21.25 16.59
N HIS A 67 -5.45 21.77 15.75
CA HIS A 67 -4.34 22.61 16.18
C HIS A 67 -4.64 24.04 15.71
N GLU A 68 -4.86 24.95 16.67
CA GLU A 68 -5.25 26.36 16.49
C GLU A 68 -4.17 27.24 15.84
N ASP A 69 -2.98 26.67 15.66
CA ASP A 69 -1.76 27.34 15.26
C ASP A 69 -1.39 27.05 13.80
N GLY A 70 -2.38 27.17 12.89
CA GLY A 70 -2.24 27.62 11.49
C GLY A 70 -1.28 26.89 10.53
N TYR A 71 -0.51 25.92 11.02
CA TYR A 71 0.45 25.12 10.27
C TYR A 71 -0.04 23.69 10.25
N SER A 72 -1.18 23.45 9.59
CA SER A 72 -1.53 22.13 9.06
C SER A 72 -0.62 21.81 7.87
N SER A 73 0.70 21.86 8.09
CA SER A 73 1.73 21.47 7.12
C SER A 73 1.84 19.95 7.03
N VAL A 74 0.69 19.29 7.03
CA VAL A 74 0.56 17.87 6.78
C VAL A 74 -0.09 17.75 5.42
N LEU A 75 0.74 17.81 4.38
CA LEU A 75 0.32 17.41 3.05
C LEU A 75 -0.06 15.92 3.14
N PHE A 76 -1.35 15.64 3.32
CA PHE A 76 -2.02 14.33 3.21
C PHE A 76 -1.92 13.28 4.34
N ASN A 77 -1.64 13.63 5.59
CA ASN A 77 -1.70 12.72 6.78
C ASN A 77 -1.13 11.30 6.53
N LEU A 78 -0.09 11.17 5.70
CA LEU A 78 0.53 9.88 5.37
C LEU A 78 1.67 9.63 6.37
N GLY A 79 1.44 8.75 7.34
CA GLY A 79 2.37 8.40 8.41
C GLY A 79 2.86 6.94 8.40
N LEU A 80 3.36 6.49 9.56
CA LEU A 80 3.88 5.12 9.74
C LEU A 80 2.79 4.04 9.62
N MET A 81 1.53 4.37 9.93
CA MET A 81 0.42 3.43 9.85
C MET A 81 0.18 3.01 8.40
N GLU A 82 0.19 3.98 7.49
CA GLU A 82 0.06 3.82 6.06
C GLU A 82 1.18 2.96 5.50
N LEU A 83 2.40 3.09 6.02
CA LEU A 83 3.53 2.24 5.66
C LEU A 83 3.30 0.78 6.05
N ILE A 84 2.83 0.54 7.27
CA ILE A 84 2.51 -0.80 7.77
C ILE A 84 1.38 -1.41 6.94
N LEU A 85 0.32 -0.63 6.68
CA LEU A 85 -0.83 -1.08 5.91
C LEU A 85 -0.46 -1.40 4.45
N LEU A 86 0.37 -0.56 3.81
CA LEU A 86 0.81 -0.76 2.44
C LEU A 86 1.73 -1.99 2.28
N ALA A 87 2.41 -2.44 3.34
CA ALA A 87 3.24 -3.64 3.31
C ALA A 87 2.42 -4.93 3.11
N TYR A 88 1.20 -5.01 3.65
CA TYR A 88 0.38 -6.23 3.55
C TYR A 88 0.03 -6.63 2.11
N PRO A 89 -0.40 -5.72 1.22
CA PRO A 89 -0.55 -6.00 -0.20
C PRO A 89 0.67 -6.68 -0.82
N TYR A 90 1.88 -6.17 -0.53
CA TYR A 90 3.12 -6.76 -1.04
C TYR A 90 3.40 -8.15 -0.47
N ILE A 91 3.16 -8.36 0.83
CA ILE A 91 3.33 -9.66 1.49
C ILE A 91 2.39 -10.69 0.86
N PHE A 92 1.11 -10.36 0.71
CA PHE A 92 0.13 -11.28 0.11
C PHE A 92 0.44 -11.58 -1.36
N LEU A 93 0.91 -10.58 -2.12
CA LEU A 93 1.39 -10.82 -3.49
C LEU A 93 2.61 -11.74 -3.53
N GLY A 94 3.57 -11.53 -2.62
CA GLY A 94 4.74 -12.40 -2.47
C GLY A 94 4.34 -13.83 -2.12
N LEU A 95 3.41 -14.01 -1.17
CA LEU A 95 2.86 -15.32 -0.83
C LEU A 95 2.11 -15.96 -2.00
N ALA A 96 1.37 -15.18 -2.79
CA ALA A 96 0.73 -15.67 -4.00
C ALA A 96 1.75 -16.23 -4.99
N VAL A 97 2.92 -15.59 -5.13
CA VAL A 97 4.01 -16.06 -6.00
C VAL A 97 4.73 -17.28 -5.40
N ILE A 98 5.03 -17.28 -4.10
CA ILE A 98 5.81 -18.36 -3.47
C ILE A 98 4.98 -19.65 -3.33
N LEU A 99 3.75 -19.53 -2.84
CA LEU A 99 2.89 -20.67 -2.51
C LEU A 99 1.89 -21.00 -3.63
N GLY A 100 1.52 -19.98 -4.41
CA GLY A 100 0.47 -20.08 -5.41
C GLY A 100 0.96 -20.24 -6.84
N LYS A 101 2.27 -20.21 -7.12
CA LYS A 101 2.79 -20.39 -8.48
C LYS A 101 2.70 -21.86 -8.92
N LYS A 102 1.95 -22.10 -10.00
CA LYS A 102 1.88 -23.38 -10.73
C LYS A 102 3.03 -23.55 -11.74
N GLY A 103 3.60 -22.44 -12.21
CA GLY A 103 4.68 -22.41 -13.19
C GLY A 103 4.92 -21.00 -13.74
N GLU A 104 5.98 -20.81 -14.51
CA GLU A 104 6.27 -19.54 -15.20
C GLU A 104 5.56 -19.51 -16.56
N ARG A 105 5.08 -18.32 -16.95
CA ARG A 105 4.61 -18.03 -18.31
C ARG A 105 5.85 -17.60 -19.09
N VAL A 106 6.24 -18.43 -20.05
CA VAL A 106 7.30 -18.12 -21.03
C VAL A 106 6.82 -17.01 -21.94
#